data_AF-A0A849GXI1-F1
#
_entry.id   AF-A0A849GXI1-F1
#
_cell.length_a   1.000
_cell.length_b   1.000
_cell.length_c   1.000
_cell.angle_alpha   90.00
_cell.angle_beta   90.00
_cell.angle_gamma   90.00
#
_symmetry.space_group_name_H-M   'P 1'
#
loop_
_entity.id
_entity.type
_entity.pdbx_description
1 polymer ?
#
loop_
_entity_poly.entity_id
_entity_poly.type
_entity_poly.pdbx_seq_one_letter_code
_entity_poly.pdbx_strand_id
1 'polypeptide(L)'
;MENSVRQKAEESQTLVKEVTDLHLPEPTPASDIVPYEAADPGTSAEIEKRIAEIDMTDTNSIVSFGSAAQQELQEISQSMLHDVRNKDVGPAGDSLRDIVSTIRGFSVSELDVRRKRSWWERLLGRAAPISNFVARFEEVQGQIDGITDNLLGHEHKLLKDIKSLDMLYDKTLAFYDELALYIAAGEEKMKRLDQVDIPAKEQEVAEAPEEQGVMKAQELRDLRAARDDLERRVHDLKLTRQVTMQSLPSIRLVQENDKSLV
;
A
#
# COMPACT_ATOMS: atom_id res chain seq x y z
N MET A 1 -37.34 -3.61 -3.77
CA MET A 1 -36.02 -3.01 -4.09
C MET A 1 -35.44 -2.29 -2.88
N GLU A 2 -36.24 -1.55 -2.09
CA GLU A 2 -35.85 -0.94 -0.79
C GLU A 2 -35.06 -1.86 0.15
N ASN A 3 -35.48 -3.13 0.31
CA ASN A 3 -34.77 -4.09 1.17
C ASN A 3 -33.33 -4.40 0.71
N SER A 4 -33.02 -4.26 -0.59
CA SER A 4 -31.67 -4.53 -1.12
C SER A 4 -30.71 -3.36 -0.87
N VAL A 5 -31.19 -2.11 -0.99
CA VAL A 5 -30.37 -0.92 -0.75
C VAL A 5 -30.03 -0.81 0.73
N ARG A 6 -31.01 -1.06 1.60
CA ARG A 6 -30.80 -1.07 3.06
C ARG A 6 -29.80 -2.13 3.51
N GLN A 7 -29.90 -3.34 2.96
CA GLN A 7 -28.95 -4.41 3.26
C GLN A 7 -27.52 -4.04 2.79
N LYS A 8 -27.37 -3.50 1.58
CA LYS A 8 -26.07 -3.02 1.07
C LYS A 8 -25.49 -1.91 1.95
N ALA A 9 -26.33 -0.98 2.43
CA ALA A 9 -25.88 0.10 3.32
C ALA A 9 -25.42 -0.43 4.69
N GLU A 10 -26.12 -1.42 5.27
CA GLU A 10 -25.71 -2.07 6.53
C GLU A 10 -24.39 -2.86 6.37
N GLU A 11 -24.21 -3.55 5.24
CA GLU A 11 -22.95 -4.22 4.88
C GLU A 11 -21.80 -3.20 4.70
N SER A 12 -22.06 -2.10 3.97
CA SER A 12 -21.09 -1.02 3.78
C SER A 12 -20.66 -0.42 5.12
N GLN A 13 -21.62 -0.08 5.98
CA GLN A 13 -21.36 0.50 7.31
C GLN A 13 -20.47 -0.41 8.18
N THR A 14 -20.62 -1.73 8.05
CA THR A 14 -19.77 -2.70 8.76
C THR A 14 -18.33 -2.66 8.22
N LEU A 15 -18.17 -2.62 6.90
CA LEU A 15 -16.86 -2.53 6.23
C LEU A 15 -16.17 -1.19 6.52
N VAL A 16 -16.90 -0.07 6.53
CA VAL A 16 -16.38 1.24 6.94
C VAL A 16 -15.77 1.14 8.32
N LYS A 17 -16.52 0.59 9.28
CA LYS A 17 -16.05 0.46 10.65
C LYS A 17 -14.79 -0.40 10.78
N GLU A 18 -14.74 -1.54 10.07
CA GLU A 18 -13.56 -2.41 10.03
C GLU A 18 -12.31 -1.67 9.55
N VAL A 19 -12.45 -0.87 8.48
CA VAL A 19 -11.36 -0.12 7.88
C VAL A 19 -10.95 1.10 8.71
N THR A 20 -11.90 1.78 9.35
CA THR A 20 -11.62 2.94 10.22
C THR A 20 -10.95 2.54 11.53
N ASP A 21 -11.32 1.38 12.11
CA ASP A 21 -10.79 0.93 13.40
C ASP A 21 -9.42 0.22 13.31
N LEU A 22 -8.95 -0.13 12.09
CA LEU A 22 -7.67 -0.79 11.86
C LEU A 22 -6.48 0.12 12.26
N HIS A 23 -5.74 -0.28 13.29
CA HIS A 23 -4.46 0.32 13.67
C HIS A 23 -3.31 -0.43 13.00
N LEU A 24 -2.55 0.28 12.17
CA LEU A 24 -1.36 -0.27 11.53
C LEU A 24 -0.15 -0.18 12.47
N PRO A 25 0.76 -1.18 12.44
CA PRO A 25 1.98 -1.18 13.24
C PRO A 25 2.90 -0.01 12.87
N GLU A 26 3.64 0.54 13.84
CA GLU A 26 4.62 1.59 13.56
C GLU A 26 5.98 0.99 13.14
N PRO A 27 6.70 1.64 12.21
CA PRO A 27 8.01 1.18 11.79
C PRO A 27 9.06 1.31 12.88
N THR A 28 9.89 0.27 13.01
CA THR A 28 11.09 0.28 13.84
C THR A 28 12.02 1.42 13.40
N PRO A 29 12.61 2.22 14.29
CA PRO A 29 13.49 3.32 13.89
C PRO A 29 14.67 2.88 13.00
N ALA A 30 15.13 3.76 12.12
CA ALA A 30 16.21 3.44 11.19
C ALA A 30 17.54 3.15 11.90
N SER A 31 17.75 3.74 13.08
CA SER A 31 18.92 3.55 13.95
C SER A 31 19.01 2.18 14.62
N ASP A 32 17.94 1.39 14.58
CA ASP A 32 17.78 0.22 15.46
C ASP A 32 18.13 -1.09 14.75
N ILE A 33 19.01 -1.06 13.74
CA ILE A 33 19.56 -2.28 13.15
C ILE A 33 20.36 -2.97 14.26
N VAL A 34 19.86 -4.11 14.73
CA VAL A 34 20.48 -4.88 15.81
C VAL A 34 21.68 -5.65 15.24
N PRO A 35 22.91 -5.36 15.70
CA PRO A 35 24.09 -6.13 15.28
C PRO A 35 23.99 -7.59 15.72
N TYR A 36 24.62 -8.50 14.96
CA TYR A 36 24.61 -9.93 15.25
C TYR A 36 24.96 -10.30 16.71
N GLU A 37 25.93 -9.60 17.31
CA GLU A 37 26.38 -9.83 18.70
C GLU A 37 25.36 -9.40 19.77
N ALA A 38 24.46 -8.48 19.43
CA ALA A 38 23.43 -7.95 20.33
C ALA A 38 22.04 -8.55 20.05
N ALA A 39 21.91 -9.37 19.01
CA ALA A 39 20.67 -10.01 18.63
C ALA A 39 20.29 -11.14 19.60
N ASP A 40 18.99 -11.32 19.83
CA ASP A 40 18.48 -12.49 20.53
C ASP A 40 18.64 -13.77 19.67
N PRO A 41 18.53 -14.98 20.24
CA PRO A 41 18.77 -16.22 19.50
C PRO A 41 17.91 -16.40 18.24
N GLY A 42 16.67 -15.88 18.22
CA GLY A 42 15.81 -15.96 17.04
C GLY A 42 16.32 -15.04 15.93
N THR A 43 16.60 -13.79 16.28
CA THR A 43 17.14 -12.79 15.32
C THR A 43 18.52 -13.20 14.80
N SER A 44 19.43 -13.69 15.65
CA SER A 44 20.74 -14.19 15.23
C SER A 44 20.62 -15.35 14.22
N ALA A 45 19.66 -16.27 14.40
CA ALA A 45 19.45 -17.37 13.47
C ALA A 45 18.98 -16.89 12.08
N GLU A 46 18.12 -15.87 12.04
CA GLU A 46 17.70 -15.24 10.78
C GLU A 46 18.84 -14.47 10.10
N ILE A 47 19.71 -13.82 10.88
CA ILE A 47 20.92 -13.19 10.35
C ILE A 47 21.85 -14.24 9.73
N GLU A 48 22.12 -15.36 10.41
CA GLU A 48 22.96 -16.45 9.89
C GLU A 48 22.40 -17.06 8.60
N LYS A 49 21.07 -17.22 8.54
CA LYS A 49 20.41 -17.70 7.32
C LYS A 49 20.72 -16.82 6.11
N ARG A 50 20.72 -15.49 6.29
CA ARG A 50 21.04 -14.53 5.24
C ARG A 50 22.54 -14.48 4.96
N ILE A 51 23.40 -14.63 5.97
CA ILE A 51 24.85 -14.79 5.75
C ILE A 51 25.13 -15.97 4.82
N ALA A 52 24.39 -17.08 4.97
CA ALA A 52 24.54 -18.27 4.14
C ALA A 52 24.10 -18.07 2.67
N GLU A 53 23.39 -16.99 2.34
CA GLU A 53 23.06 -16.62 0.95
C GLU A 53 24.26 -15.99 0.21
N ILE A 54 25.29 -15.55 0.93
CA ILE A 54 26.46 -14.88 0.36
C ILE A 54 27.56 -15.91 0.05
N ASP A 55 27.77 -16.16 -1.24
CA ASP A 55 28.93 -16.90 -1.73
C ASP A 55 30.01 -15.94 -2.24
N MET A 56 31.10 -15.82 -1.48
CA MET A 56 32.21 -14.92 -1.81
C MET A 56 32.97 -15.30 -3.09
N THR A 57 32.71 -16.48 -3.65
CA THR A 57 33.28 -16.94 -4.93
C THR A 57 32.37 -16.64 -6.12
N ASP A 58 31.12 -16.24 -5.88
CA ASP A 58 30.15 -15.87 -6.91
C ASP A 58 29.71 -14.41 -6.75
N THR A 59 30.19 -13.54 -7.65
CA THR A 59 29.80 -12.14 -7.70
C THR A 59 28.28 -11.95 -7.84
N ASN A 60 27.57 -12.88 -8.50
CA ASN A 60 26.11 -12.75 -8.63
C ASN A 60 25.40 -12.93 -7.28
N SER A 61 25.92 -13.78 -6.39
CA SER A 61 25.36 -13.94 -5.05
C SER A 61 25.41 -12.60 -4.29
N ILE A 62 26.53 -11.87 -4.40
CA ILE A 62 26.72 -10.55 -3.76
C ILE A 62 25.80 -9.51 -4.40
N VAL A 63 25.74 -9.45 -5.73
CA VAL A 63 24.90 -8.47 -6.45
C VAL A 63 23.41 -8.72 -6.20
N SER A 64 22.97 -9.97 -6.02
CA SER A 64 21.58 -10.32 -5.77
C SER A 64 21.19 -10.36 -4.29
N PHE A 65 22.13 -10.23 -3.37
CA PHE A 65 21.92 -10.30 -1.93
C PHE A 65 20.86 -9.29 -1.45
N GLY A 66 19.72 -9.76 -0.94
CA GLY A 66 18.60 -8.90 -0.54
C GLY A 66 17.69 -8.39 -1.67
N SER A 67 17.91 -8.80 -2.94
CA SER A 67 17.04 -8.43 -4.07
C SER A 67 15.69 -9.15 -4.04
N ALA A 68 15.60 -10.35 -3.45
CA ALA A 68 14.36 -11.13 -3.41
C ALA A 68 13.21 -10.36 -2.72
N ALA A 69 13.54 -9.67 -1.62
CA ALA A 69 12.58 -8.88 -0.86
C ALA A 69 12.08 -7.64 -1.64
N GLN A 70 12.89 -7.09 -2.56
CA GLN A 70 12.49 -5.97 -3.43
C GLN A 70 11.47 -6.36 -4.49
N GLN A 71 11.60 -7.56 -5.05
CA GLN A 71 10.72 -8.04 -6.11
C GLN A 71 9.28 -8.21 -5.60
N GLU A 72 9.11 -8.78 -4.40
CA GLU A 72 7.78 -8.98 -3.80
C GLU A 72 7.04 -7.64 -3.59
N LEU A 73 7.74 -6.59 -3.12
CA LEU A 73 7.15 -5.27 -2.95
C LEU A 73 6.72 -4.65 -4.28
N GLN A 74 7.52 -4.85 -5.34
CA GLN A 74 7.23 -4.32 -6.67
C GLN A 74 5.98 -4.94 -7.29
N GLU A 75 5.82 -6.27 -7.19
CA GLU A 75 4.66 -6.99 -7.71
C GLU A 75 3.36 -6.52 -7.03
N ILE A 76 3.40 -6.35 -5.71
CA ILE A 76 2.25 -5.87 -4.93
C ILE A 76 1.94 -4.42 -5.28
N SER A 77 2.94 -3.54 -5.33
CA SER A 77 2.75 -2.13 -5.71
C SER A 77 2.18 -1.97 -7.12
N GLN A 78 2.56 -2.82 -8.08
CA GLN A 78 2.01 -2.80 -9.43
C GLN A 78 0.54 -3.24 -9.48
N SER A 79 0.16 -4.29 -8.74
CA SER A 79 -1.24 -4.69 -8.62
C SER A 79 -2.11 -3.57 -8.03
N MET A 80 -1.59 -2.86 -7.03
CA MET A 80 -2.24 -1.72 -6.40
C MET A 80 -2.42 -0.54 -7.35
N LEU A 81 -1.34 -0.14 -8.04
CA LEU A 81 -1.34 0.99 -8.96
C LEU A 81 -2.25 0.75 -10.16
N HIS A 82 -2.36 -0.49 -10.63
CA HIS A 82 -3.30 -0.84 -11.70
C HIS A 82 -4.75 -0.51 -11.32
N ASP A 83 -5.12 -0.81 -10.07
CA ASP A 83 -6.48 -0.62 -9.58
C ASP A 83 -6.76 0.87 -9.26
N VAL A 84 -5.76 1.59 -8.75
CA VAL A 84 -5.84 3.04 -8.48
C VAL A 84 -5.79 3.87 -9.77
N ARG A 85 -4.98 3.52 -10.78
CA ARG A 85 -4.82 4.30 -12.03
C ARG A 85 -6.09 4.33 -12.89
N ASN A 86 -6.97 3.35 -12.75
CA ASN A 86 -8.30 3.36 -13.37
C ASN A 86 -9.31 4.24 -12.61
N LYS A 87 -8.87 5.11 -11.69
CA LYS A 87 -9.68 6.19 -11.09
C LYS A 87 -9.78 7.36 -12.08
N ASP A 88 -10.85 7.40 -12.87
CA ASP A 88 -11.36 8.69 -13.32
C ASP A 88 -11.90 9.45 -12.11
N VAL A 89 -11.30 10.62 -11.89
CA VAL A 89 -11.66 11.59 -10.86
C VAL A 89 -13.06 12.14 -11.11
N GLY A 90 -13.92 12.18 -10.08
CA GLY A 90 -15.03 13.15 -10.03
C GLY A 90 -16.51 12.72 -9.94
N PRO A 91 -16.99 11.46 -9.86
CA PRO A 91 -18.45 11.25 -9.94
C PRO A 91 -19.22 11.43 -8.61
N ALA A 92 -18.59 11.27 -7.44
CA ALA A 92 -19.29 11.39 -6.15
C ALA A 92 -19.73 12.84 -5.86
N GLY A 93 -18.91 13.83 -6.24
CA GLY A 93 -19.24 15.25 -6.11
C GLY A 93 -20.37 15.69 -7.05
N ASP A 94 -20.45 15.13 -8.24
CA ASP A 94 -21.52 15.39 -9.20
C ASP A 94 -22.84 14.73 -8.77
N SER A 95 -22.77 13.49 -8.28
CA SER A 95 -23.91 12.78 -7.69
C SER A 95 -24.55 13.52 -6.51
N LEU A 96 -23.74 14.11 -5.62
CA LEU A 96 -24.24 14.93 -4.50
C LEU A 96 -24.84 16.27 -4.97
N ARG A 97 -24.24 16.90 -5.98
CA ARG A 97 -24.81 18.11 -6.61
C ARG A 97 -26.15 17.83 -7.27
N ASP A 98 -26.29 16.67 -7.89
CA ASP A 98 -27.53 16.21 -8.52
C ASP A 98 -28.62 15.99 -7.48
N ILE A 99 -28.32 15.39 -6.31
CA ILE A 99 -29.27 15.31 -5.18
C ILE A 99 -29.77 16.71 -4.78
N VAL A 100 -28.85 17.64 -4.56
CA VAL A 100 -29.18 19.01 -4.13
C VAL A 100 -29.99 19.73 -5.21
N SER A 101 -29.69 19.49 -6.48
CA SER A 101 -30.43 20.03 -7.63
C SER A 101 -31.85 19.47 -7.70
N THR A 102 -32.03 18.15 -7.60
CA THR A 102 -33.33 17.48 -7.59
C THR A 102 -34.20 17.95 -6.42
N ILE A 103 -33.63 18.07 -5.21
CA ILE A 103 -34.35 18.59 -4.03
C ILE A 103 -34.74 20.08 -4.21
N ARG A 104 -33.89 20.89 -4.85
CA ARG A 104 -34.18 22.31 -5.12
C ARG A 104 -35.18 22.51 -6.28
N GLY A 105 -35.19 21.64 -7.28
CA GLY A 105 -36.17 21.67 -8.37
C GLY A 105 -37.63 21.48 -7.90
N PHE A 106 -37.81 20.80 -6.76
CA PHE A 106 -39.10 20.64 -6.09
C PHE A 106 -39.61 21.92 -5.41
N SER A 107 -38.74 22.89 -5.07
CA SER A 107 -39.16 24.12 -4.37
C SER A 107 -39.47 25.31 -5.30
N VAL A 108 -39.00 25.27 -6.56
CA VAL A 108 -39.07 26.43 -7.48
C VAL A 108 -40.22 26.34 -8.49
N SER A 109 -40.86 25.17 -8.65
CA SER A 109 -42.03 25.02 -9.52
C SER A 109 -43.24 24.46 -8.77
N GLU A 110 -44.28 25.29 -8.69
CA GLU A 110 -45.67 24.97 -8.34
C GLU A 110 -46.05 24.85 -6.86
N LEU A 111 -45.86 25.94 -6.12
CA LEU A 111 -46.83 26.33 -5.08
C LEU A 111 -47.30 27.78 -5.30
N ASP A 112 -47.80 28.09 -6.50
CA ASP A 112 -48.78 29.17 -6.61
C ASP A 112 -50.15 28.66 -6.11
N VAL A 113 -50.27 28.59 -4.79
CA VAL A 113 -51.49 28.18 -4.07
C VAL A 113 -52.62 29.22 -4.23
N ARG A 114 -52.43 30.28 -5.05
CA ARG A 114 -53.43 31.33 -5.27
C ARG A 114 -54.23 31.21 -6.57
N ARG A 115 -54.15 30.08 -7.29
CA ARG A 115 -54.98 29.89 -8.50
C ARG A 115 -56.46 29.67 -8.12
N LYS A 116 -57.30 30.68 -8.39
CA LYS A 116 -58.77 30.54 -8.29
C LYS A 116 -59.25 29.48 -9.29
N ARG A 117 -59.93 28.43 -8.79
CA ARG A 117 -60.56 27.37 -9.60
C ARG A 117 -61.40 27.98 -10.72
N SER A 118 -61.22 27.48 -11.95
CA SER A 118 -62.01 27.91 -13.11
C SER A 118 -63.43 27.35 -13.01
N TRP A 119 -64.43 28.08 -13.52
CA TRP A 119 -65.85 27.69 -13.47
C TRP A 119 -66.11 26.31 -14.10
N TRP A 120 -65.28 25.91 -15.07
CA TRP A 120 -65.38 24.63 -15.79
C TRP A 120 -64.90 23.44 -14.94
N GLU A 121 -63.96 23.66 -14.02
CA GLU A 121 -63.41 22.60 -13.15
C GLU A 121 -64.40 22.20 -12.04
N ARG A 122 -65.23 23.14 -11.58
CA ARG A 122 -66.32 22.86 -10.62
C ARG A 122 -67.47 22.06 -11.26
N LEU A 123 -67.67 22.18 -12.57
CA LEU A 123 -68.77 21.52 -13.29
C LEU A 123 -68.46 20.06 -13.65
N LEU A 124 -67.18 19.72 -13.88
CA LEU A 124 -66.76 18.38 -14.31
C LEU A 124 -66.33 17.44 -13.17
N GLY A 125 -66.43 17.86 -11.90
CA GLY A 125 -66.06 17.03 -10.75
C GLY A 125 -64.60 16.54 -10.78
N ARG A 126 -63.72 17.18 -11.54
CA ARG A 126 -62.33 16.76 -11.70
C ARG A 126 -61.57 17.07 -10.41
N ALA A 127 -61.13 16.02 -9.72
CA ALA A 127 -60.13 16.13 -8.67
C ALA A 127 -58.85 16.76 -9.26
N ALA A 128 -58.14 17.54 -8.44
CA ALA A 128 -56.81 18.08 -8.77
C ALA A 128 -55.90 16.94 -9.30
N PRO A 129 -54.87 17.24 -10.14
CA PRO A 129 -54.08 16.21 -10.80
C PRO A 129 -53.10 15.54 -9.82
N ILE A 130 -53.63 14.72 -8.91
CA ILE A 130 -52.88 13.88 -7.98
C ILE A 130 -51.97 12.91 -8.76
N SER A 131 -52.39 12.48 -9.95
CA SER A 131 -51.58 11.63 -10.84
C SER A 131 -50.26 12.28 -11.26
N ASN A 132 -50.25 13.60 -11.52
CA ASN A 132 -49.03 14.30 -11.93
C ASN A 132 -48.06 14.44 -10.75
N PHE A 133 -48.59 14.61 -9.54
CA PHE A 133 -47.80 14.63 -8.32
C PHE A 133 -47.19 13.25 -8.01
N VAL A 134 -47.98 12.17 -8.13
CA VAL A 134 -47.51 10.79 -7.94
C VAL A 134 -46.43 10.43 -8.97
N ALA A 135 -46.63 10.75 -10.25
CA ALA A 135 -45.63 10.49 -11.29
C ALA A 135 -44.31 11.24 -11.06
N ARG A 136 -44.36 12.50 -10.61
CA ARG A 136 -43.15 13.27 -10.26
C ARG A 136 -42.48 12.77 -8.98
N PHE A 137 -43.26 12.30 -8.02
CA PHE A 137 -42.73 11.65 -6.82
C PHE A 137 -41.99 10.35 -7.17
N GLU A 138 -42.58 9.51 -8.02
CA GLU A 138 -41.95 8.28 -8.53
C GLU A 138 -40.66 8.58 -9.33
N GLU A 139 -40.65 9.65 -10.13
CA GLU A 139 -39.45 10.10 -10.87
C GLU A 139 -38.33 10.55 -9.93
N VAL A 140 -38.63 11.37 -8.92
CA VAL A 140 -37.65 11.81 -7.92
C VAL A 140 -37.14 10.64 -7.09
N GLN A 141 -38.02 9.71 -6.70
CA GLN A 141 -37.62 8.49 -6.00
C GLN A 141 -36.64 7.66 -6.83
N GLY A 142 -36.92 7.47 -8.13
CA GLY A 142 -35.99 6.78 -9.03
C GLY A 142 -34.64 7.47 -9.21
N GLN A 143 -34.61 8.80 -9.21
CA GLN A 143 -33.35 9.57 -9.23
C GLN A 143 -32.56 9.41 -7.93
N ILE A 144 -33.24 9.46 -6.78
CA ILE A 144 -32.61 9.25 -5.47
C ILE A 144 -32.05 7.82 -5.36
N ASP A 145 -32.79 6.81 -5.81
CA ASP A 145 -32.34 5.42 -5.82
C ASP A 145 -31.10 5.25 -6.70
N GLY A 146 -31.11 5.82 -7.91
CA GLY A 146 -29.97 5.77 -8.83
C GLY A 146 -28.71 6.47 -8.28
N ILE A 147 -28.87 7.61 -7.60
CA ILE A 147 -27.75 8.29 -6.95
C ILE A 147 -27.26 7.49 -5.73
N THR A 148 -28.16 6.90 -4.96
CA THR A 148 -27.81 6.07 -3.79
C THR A 148 -26.99 4.86 -4.23
N ASP A 149 -27.40 4.14 -5.27
CA ASP A 149 -26.64 3.02 -5.82
C ASP A 149 -25.26 3.46 -6.37
N ASN A 150 -25.16 4.64 -6.97
CA ASN A 150 -23.89 5.22 -7.42
C ASN A 150 -22.95 5.50 -6.23
N LEU A 151 -23.45 6.18 -5.19
CA LEU A 151 -22.70 6.48 -3.97
C LEU A 151 -22.24 5.21 -3.25
N LEU A 152 -23.11 4.20 -3.11
CA LEU A 152 -22.74 2.89 -2.54
C LEU A 152 -21.63 2.20 -3.36
N GLY A 153 -21.68 2.31 -4.69
CA GLY A 153 -20.62 1.80 -5.57
C GLY A 153 -19.27 2.50 -5.36
N HIS A 154 -19.29 3.82 -5.15
CA HIS A 154 -18.09 4.61 -4.84
C HIS A 154 -17.50 4.26 -3.48
N GLU A 155 -18.35 4.18 -2.45
CA GLU A 155 -17.95 3.78 -1.10
C GLU A 155 -17.26 2.40 -1.13
N HIS A 156 -17.84 1.43 -1.84
CA HIS A 156 -17.24 0.10 -1.98
C HIS A 156 -15.88 0.13 -2.70
N LYS A 157 -15.68 1.05 -3.66
CA LYS A 157 -14.38 1.24 -4.30
C LYS A 157 -13.36 1.83 -3.34
N LEU A 158 -13.73 2.87 -2.59
CA LEU A 158 -12.87 3.48 -1.57
C LEU A 158 -12.47 2.45 -0.49
N LEU A 159 -13.41 1.62 -0.03
CA LEU A 159 -13.12 0.55 0.93
C LEU A 159 -12.10 -0.47 0.39
N LYS A 160 -12.19 -0.84 -0.90
CA LYS A 160 -11.19 -1.70 -1.54
C LYS A 160 -9.83 -1.01 -1.61
N ASP A 161 -9.79 0.27 -1.96
CA ASP A 161 -8.56 1.02 -2.09
C ASP A 161 -7.85 1.15 -0.73
N ILE A 162 -8.59 1.47 0.34
CA ILE A 162 -8.01 1.56 1.69
C ILE A 162 -7.45 0.20 2.12
N LYS A 163 -8.20 -0.88 1.93
CA LYS A 163 -7.72 -2.24 2.26
C LYS A 163 -6.46 -2.62 1.47
N SER A 164 -6.41 -2.20 0.21
CA SER A 164 -5.25 -2.42 -0.65
C SER A 164 -4.06 -1.63 -0.09
N LEU A 165 -4.25 -0.34 0.23
CA LEU A 165 -3.23 0.50 0.87
C LEU A 165 -2.74 -0.07 2.21
N ASP A 166 -3.62 -0.66 3.03
CA ASP A 166 -3.25 -1.36 4.27
C ASP A 166 -2.29 -2.52 3.97
N MET A 167 -2.61 -3.35 2.96
CA MET A 167 -1.71 -4.43 2.53
C MET A 167 -0.37 -3.91 2.02
N LEU A 168 -0.35 -2.83 1.25
CA LEU A 168 0.90 -2.22 0.78
C LEU A 168 1.72 -1.67 1.93
N TYR A 169 1.08 -1.05 2.92
CA TYR A 169 1.75 -0.56 4.11
C TYR A 169 2.43 -1.71 4.86
N ASP A 170 1.69 -2.78 5.17
CA ASP A 170 2.22 -3.94 5.90
C ASP A 170 3.38 -4.60 5.15
N LYS A 171 3.27 -4.73 3.82
CA LYS A 171 4.32 -5.29 2.97
C LYS A 171 5.54 -4.38 2.89
N THR A 172 5.34 -3.07 2.83
CA THR A 172 6.43 -2.08 2.84
C THR A 172 7.15 -2.11 4.19
N LEU A 173 6.43 -2.26 5.30
CA LEU A 173 6.99 -2.39 6.62
C LEU A 173 7.78 -3.71 6.77
N ALA A 174 7.19 -4.84 6.36
CA ALA A 174 7.87 -6.12 6.37
C ALA A 174 9.16 -6.09 5.52
N PHE A 175 9.11 -5.47 4.33
CA PHE A 175 10.29 -5.26 3.51
C PHE A 175 11.34 -4.39 4.20
N TYR A 176 10.91 -3.33 4.89
CA TYR A 176 11.80 -2.46 5.66
C TYR A 176 12.53 -3.20 6.80
N ASP A 177 11.82 -4.08 7.52
CA ASP A 177 12.40 -4.91 8.59
C ASP A 177 13.31 -6.01 8.01
N GLU A 178 12.91 -6.61 6.89
CA GLU A 178 13.70 -7.61 6.16
C GLU A 178 15.06 -7.04 5.71
N LEU A 179 15.07 -5.81 5.20
CA LEU A 179 16.31 -5.11 4.87
C LEU A 179 17.24 -4.94 6.09
N ALA A 180 16.70 -4.77 7.30
CA ALA A 180 17.53 -4.66 8.49
C ALA A 180 18.31 -5.95 8.77
N LEU A 181 17.68 -7.11 8.59
CA LEU A 181 18.33 -8.42 8.75
C LEU A 181 19.41 -8.64 7.68
N TYR A 182 19.13 -8.28 6.43
CA TYR A 182 20.11 -8.35 5.34
C TYR A 182 21.32 -7.43 5.57
N ILE A 183 21.09 -6.22 6.08
CA ILE A 183 22.17 -5.29 6.44
C ILE A 183 23.02 -5.88 7.57
N ALA A 184 22.39 -6.36 8.65
CA ALA A 184 23.10 -6.96 9.77
C ALA A 184 23.92 -8.19 9.35
N ALA A 185 23.37 -9.03 8.46
CA ALA A 185 24.07 -10.18 7.88
C ALA A 185 25.29 -9.76 7.04
N GLY A 186 25.14 -8.77 6.17
CA GLY A 186 26.25 -8.26 5.38
C GLY A 186 27.35 -7.63 6.23
N GLU A 187 26.99 -6.86 7.27
CA GLU A 187 27.94 -6.28 8.23
C GLU A 187 28.71 -7.36 9.00
N GLU A 188 28.01 -8.38 9.49
CA GLU A 188 28.64 -9.51 10.19
C GLU A 188 29.53 -10.33 9.24
N LYS A 189 29.11 -10.57 8.00
CA LYS A 189 29.95 -11.26 7.01
C LYS A 189 31.22 -10.47 6.68
N MET A 190 31.13 -9.16 6.50
CA MET A 190 32.31 -8.30 6.32
C MET A 190 33.24 -8.36 7.53
N LYS A 191 32.70 -8.35 8.75
CA LYS A 191 33.50 -8.48 9.97
C LYS A 191 34.25 -9.82 10.01
N ARG A 192 33.60 -10.94 9.67
CA ARG A 192 34.25 -12.26 9.58
C ARG A 192 35.36 -12.29 8.52
N LEU A 193 35.11 -11.67 7.37
CA LEU A 193 36.11 -11.54 6.30
C LEU A 193 37.34 -10.77 6.77
N ASP A 194 37.12 -9.60 7.39
CA ASP A 194 38.19 -8.70 7.80
C ASP A 194 39.02 -9.24 8.97
N GLN A 195 38.39 -9.99 9.88
CA GLN A 195 39.03 -10.46 11.11
C GLN A 195 39.58 -11.88 11.01
N VAL A 196 39.06 -12.71 10.10
CA VAL A 196 39.36 -14.15 10.04
C VAL A 196 39.79 -14.56 8.64
N ASP A 197 38.91 -14.45 7.65
CA ASP A 197 39.12 -15.11 6.35
C ASP A 197 40.26 -14.46 5.54
N ILE A 198 40.31 -13.12 5.47
CA ILE A 198 41.36 -12.38 4.74
C ILE A 198 42.73 -12.56 5.42
N PRO A 199 42.89 -12.35 6.75
CA PRO A 199 44.16 -12.61 7.43
C PRO A 199 44.64 -14.06 7.28
N ALA A 200 43.73 -15.04 7.35
CA ALA A 200 44.08 -16.45 7.12
C ALA A 200 44.60 -16.66 5.69
N LYS A 201 43.94 -16.05 4.69
CA LYS A 201 44.36 -16.14 3.29
C LYS A 201 45.68 -15.44 3.00
N GLU A 202 45.95 -14.31 3.67
CA GLU A 202 47.25 -13.64 3.63
C GLU A 202 48.38 -14.55 4.12
N GLN A 203 48.14 -15.26 5.23
CA GLN A 203 49.11 -16.23 5.74
C GLN A 203 49.32 -17.39 4.76
N GLU A 204 48.25 -17.92 4.15
CA GLU A 204 48.36 -18.97 3.13
C GLU A 204 49.20 -18.56 1.91
N VAL A 205 49.15 -17.27 1.52
CA VAL A 205 49.95 -16.69 0.44
C VAL A 205 51.41 -16.57 0.87
N ALA A 206 51.66 -16.09 2.10
CA ALA A 206 53.02 -15.92 2.62
C ALA A 206 53.77 -17.26 2.78
N GLU A 207 53.05 -18.34 3.09
CA GLU A 207 53.62 -19.69 3.27
C GLU A 207 53.66 -20.50 1.96
N ALA A 208 53.19 -19.95 0.84
CA ALA A 208 53.06 -20.68 -0.42
C ALA A 208 54.41 -20.89 -1.13
N PRO A 209 54.68 -22.09 -1.68
CA PRO A 209 55.77 -22.29 -2.62
C PRO A 209 55.59 -21.42 -3.88
N GLU A 210 56.69 -21.03 -4.56
CA GLU A 210 56.64 -20.14 -5.74
C GLU A 210 55.64 -20.59 -6.82
N GLU A 211 55.53 -21.89 -7.09
CA GLU A 211 54.59 -22.44 -8.08
C GLU A 211 53.11 -22.22 -7.73
N GLN A 212 52.77 -22.11 -6.44
CA GLN A 212 51.39 -21.90 -5.96
C GLN A 212 51.13 -20.46 -5.51
N GLY A 213 52.19 -19.68 -5.25
CA GLY A 213 52.11 -18.32 -4.71
C GLY A 213 51.32 -17.37 -5.61
N VAL A 214 51.47 -17.48 -6.93
CA VAL A 214 50.73 -16.63 -7.89
C VAL A 214 49.23 -16.90 -7.82
N MET A 215 48.81 -18.17 -7.77
CA MET A 215 47.39 -18.53 -7.73
C MET A 215 46.75 -18.09 -6.40
N LYS A 216 47.40 -18.36 -5.27
CA LYS A 216 46.88 -17.94 -3.96
C LYS A 216 46.83 -16.41 -3.82
N ALA A 217 47.81 -15.69 -4.37
CA ALA A 217 47.79 -14.23 -4.37
C ALA A 217 46.61 -13.67 -5.19
N GLN A 218 46.26 -14.33 -6.29
CA GLN A 218 45.08 -13.99 -7.09
C GLN A 218 43.80 -14.28 -6.30
N GLU A 219 43.68 -15.43 -5.65
CA GLU A 219 42.53 -15.76 -4.78
C GLU A 219 42.34 -14.74 -3.64
N LEU A 220 43.43 -14.30 -3.01
CA LEU A 220 43.38 -13.26 -1.98
C LEU A 220 42.87 -11.92 -2.55
N ARG A 221 43.33 -11.55 -3.74
CA ARG A 221 42.88 -10.34 -4.41
C ARG A 221 41.39 -10.42 -4.75
N ASP A 222 40.93 -11.57 -5.23
CA ASP A 222 39.53 -11.80 -5.57
C ASP A 222 38.64 -11.77 -4.31
N LEU A 223 39.10 -12.36 -3.20
CA LEU A 223 38.39 -12.29 -1.91
C LEU A 223 38.24 -10.85 -1.40
N ARG A 224 39.30 -10.03 -1.50
CA ARG A 224 39.26 -8.61 -1.12
C ARG A 224 38.32 -7.81 -2.02
N ALA A 225 38.36 -8.04 -3.33
CA ALA A 225 37.44 -7.40 -4.27
C ALA A 225 35.98 -7.77 -3.97
N ALA A 226 35.71 -9.05 -3.68
CA ALA A 226 34.38 -9.52 -3.31
C ALA A 226 33.91 -8.90 -1.98
N ARG A 227 34.81 -8.70 -1.01
CA ARG A 227 34.52 -7.97 0.24
C ARG A 227 34.14 -6.50 -0.02
N ASP A 228 34.84 -5.81 -0.92
CA ASP A 228 34.52 -4.42 -1.30
C ASP A 228 33.17 -4.32 -2.05
N ASP A 229 32.86 -5.31 -2.88
CA ASP A 229 31.57 -5.40 -3.55
C ASP A 229 30.42 -5.66 -2.57
N LEU A 230 30.65 -6.50 -1.55
CA LEU A 230 29.70 -6.71 -0.47
C LEU A 230 29.45 -5.44 0.34
N GLU A 231 30.50 -4.66 0.66
CA GLU A 231 30.35 -3.36 1.34
C GLU A 231 29.46 -2.41 0.54
N ARG A 232 29.69 -2.30 -0.76
CA ARG A 232 28.87 -1.47 -1.64
C ARG A 232 27.42 -1.95 -1.67
N ARG A 233 27.21 -3.26 -1.75
CA ARG A 233 25.87 -3.85 -1.72
C ARG A 233 25.14 -3.53 -0.41
N VAL A 234 25.80 -3.69 0.74
CA VAL A 234 25.24 -3.37 2.06
C VAL A 234 24.90 -1.89 2.16
N HIS A 235 25.73 -1.00 1.59
CA HIS A 235 25.43 0.42 1.51
C HIS A 235 24.14 0.69 0.70
N ASP A 236 23.98 0.05 -0.45
CA ASP A 236 22.76 0.19 -1.28
C ASP A 236 21.50 -0.31 -0.54
N LEU A 237 21.62 -1.38 0.24
CA LEU A 237 20.54 -1.88 1.10
C LEU A 237 20.16 -0.87 2.18
N LYS A 238 21.15 -0.21 2.82
CA LYS A 238 20.90 0.87 3.79
C LYS A 238 20.16 2.04 3.18
N LEU A 239 20.57 2.48 1.99
CA LEU A 239 19.89 3.55 1.24
C LEU A 239 18.46 3.15 0.89
N THR A 240 18.26 1.92 0.41
CA THR A 240 16.93 1.38 0.10
C THR A 240 16.03 1.38 1.33
N ARG A 241 16.57 0.95 2.50
CA ARG A 241 15.82 0.94 3.76
C ARG A 241 15.40 2.35 4.17
N GLN A 242 16.28 3.34 4.00
CA GLN A 242 15.97 4.74 4.27
C GLN A 242 14.85 5.26 3.36
N VAL A 243 14.90 5.00 2.06
CA VAL A 243 13.86 5.43 1.12
C VAL A 243 12.52 4.74 1.44
N THR A 244 12.56 3.46 1.80
CA THR A 244 11.38 2.69 2.21
C THR A 244 10.73 3.27 3.46
N MET A 245 11.52 3.66 4.46
CA MET A 245 11.01 4.34 5.65
C MET A 245 10.29 5.65 5.31
N GLN A 246 10.83 6.41 4.37
CA GLN A 246 10.26 7.69 3.94
C GLN A 246 8.95 7.54 3.16
N SER A 247 8.67 6.36 2.57
CA SER A 247 7.43 6.13 1.83
C SER A 247 6.25 5.79 2.74
N LEU A 248 6.47 5.17 3.90
CA LEU A 248 5.42 4.75 4.83
C LEU A 248 4.46 5.88 5.26
N PRO A 249 4.93 7.09 5.64
CA PRO A 249 4.03 8.21 5.96
C PRO A 249 3.18 8.66 4.77
N SER A 250 3.70 8.51 3.54
CA SER A 250 2.98 8.91 2.33
C SER A 250 1.83 7.93 2.03
N ILE A 251 2.05 6.63 2.25
CA ILE A 251 0.99 5.61 2.16
C ILE A 251 -0.11 5.92 3.18
N ARG A 252 0.28 6.24 4.42
CA ARG A 252 -0.65 6.60 5.50
C ARG A 252 -1.48 7.84 5.19
N LEU A 253 -0.87 8.88 4.63
CA LEU A 253 -1.59 10.08 4.22
C LEU A 253 -2.69 9.77 3.20
N VAL A 254 -2.41 8.92 2.21
CA VAL A 254 -3.39 8.53 1.19
C VAL A 254 -4.51 7.68 1.80
N GLN A 255 -4.18 6.76 2.73
CA GLN A 255 -5.18 6.00 3.48
C GLN A 255 -6.11 6.91 4.28
N GLU A 256 -5.56 7.86 5.03
CA GLU A 256 -6.33 8.81 5.83
C GLU A 256 -7.23 9.68 4.93
N ASN A 257 -6.76 10.04 3.74
CA ASN A 257 -7.58 10.75 2.76
C ASN A 257 -8.73 9.89 2.24
N ASP A 258 -8.48 8.67 1.79
CA ASP A 258 -9.53 7.76 1.30
C ASP A 258 -10.53 7.43 2.43
N LYS A 259 -10.07 7.20 3.67
CA LYS A 259 -10.93 7.01 4.86
C LYS A 259 -11.83 8.21 5.14
N SER A 260 -11.40 9.43 4.81
CA SER A 260 -12.20 10.66 5.02
C SER A 260 -13.30 10.88 3.96
N LEU A 261 -13.21 10.17 2.83
CA LEU A 261 -14.15 10.27 1.70
C LEU A 261 -15.25 9.21 1.74
N VAL A 262 -15.06 8.19 2.58
CA VAL A 262 -16.04 7.16 2.95
C VAL A 262 -16.99 7.72 4.00
#